data_AF-A0A2W6BU27-F1
#
_entry.id   AF-A0A2W6BU27-F1
#
_cell.length_a   1.000
_cell.length_b   1.000
_cell.length_c   1.000
_cell.angle_alpha   90.00
_cell.angle_beta   90.00
_cell.angle_gamma   90.00
#
_symmetry.space_group_name_H-M   'P 1'
#
loop_
_entity.id
_entity.type
_entity.pdbx_description
1 polymer ?
#
loop_
_entity_poly.entity_id
_entity_poly.type
_entity_poly.pdbx_seq_one_letter_code
_entity_poly.pdbx_strand_id
1 'polypeptide(L)'
;MGRVWAAVGDHAPDLAAEATPRAPRWQPLGAAIGFALLWVLLAAHTPSTTYHLTPLLVAAAPAVAHRWLTGAAVRSPRAIGLAAAGLAIALVTTAVLTWRGLLAGPDVTGGDNVVAEAVLLALLGTALGWWLARRGSRATSG
;
A
#
# COMPACT_ATOMS: atom_id res chain seq x y z
N MET A 1 2.48 -35.77 -9.89
CA MET A 1 1.45 -34.81 -9.47
C MET A 1 1.07 -33.78 -10.54
N GLY A 2 2.00 -33.18 -11.30
CA GLY A 2 1.66 -32.14 -12.30
C GLY A 2 0.71 -32.55 -13.44
N ARG A 3 0.76 -33.79 -13.95
CA ARG A 3 -0.12 -34.25 -15.05
C ARG A 3 -1.59 -34.44 -14.63
N VAL A 4 -1.84 -34.74 -13.36
CA VAL A 4 -3.21 -34.93 -12.83
C VAL A 4 -3.91 -33.57 -12.72
N TRP A 5 -3.20 -32.55 -12.25
CA TRP A 5 -3.71 -31.18 -12.19
C TRP A 5 -4.01 -30.57 -13.56
N ALA A 6 -3.22 -30.92 -14.59
CA ALA A 6 -3.51 -30.51 -15.97
C ALA A 6 -4.81 -31.13 -16.50
N ALA A 7 -5.02 -32.43 -16.29
CA ALA A 7 -6.24 -33.12 -16.73
C ALA A 7 -7.51 -32.66 -15.98
N VAL A 8 -7.40 -32.34 -14.68
CA VAL A 8 -8.51 -31.75 -13.91
C VAL A 8 -8.86 -30.36 -14.41
N GLY A 9 -7.86 -29.55 -14.80
CA GLY A 9 -8.09 -28.24 -15.40
C GLY A 9 -8.88 -28.29 -16.72
N ASP A 10 -8.67 -29.33 -17.53
CA ASP A 10 -9.35 -29.50 -18.82
C ASP A 10 -10.80 -30.04 -18.69
N HIS A 11 -11.11 -30.80 -17.63
CA HIS A 11 -12.40 -31.48 -17.48
C HIS A 11 -13.32 -30.89 -16.41
N ALA A 12 -12.77 -30.18 -15.42
CA ALA A 12 -13.51 -29.58 -14.31
C ALA A 12 -12.84 -28.25 -13.88
N PRO A 13 -12.91 -27.20 -14.73
CA PRO A 13 -12.27 -25.92 -14.47
C PRO A 13 -12.81 -25.23 -13.20
N ASP A 14 -14.04 -25.55 -12.82
CA ASP A 14 -14.72 -25.17 -11.59
C ASP A 14 -14.05 -25.74 -10.32
N LEU A 15 -13.66 -27.02 -10.33
CA LEU A 15 -12.94 -27.64 -9.21
C LEU A 15 -11.50 -27.13 -9.07
N ALA A 16 -10.84 -26.84 -10.20
CA ALA A 16 -9.52 -26.22 -10.21
C ALA A 16 -9.55 -24.77 -9.67
N ALA A 17 -10.64 -24.04 -9.94
CA ALA A 17 -10.85 -22.69 -9.41
C ALA A 17 -11.15 -22.68 -7.89
N GLU A 18 -11.81 -23.71 -7.36
CA GLU A 18 -12.05 -23.86 -5.91
C GLU A 18 -10.80 -24.24 -5.12
N ALA A 19 -9.86 -24.96 -5.74
CA ALA A 19 -8.64 -25.43 -5.09
C ALA A 19 -7.55 -24.37 -4.90
N THR A 20 -7.68 -23.18 -5.51
CA THR A 20 -6.70 -22.11 -5.28
C THR A 20 -6.95 -21.42 -3.94
N PRO A 21 -6.00 -21.48 -2.98
CA PRO A 21 -6.16 -20.79 -1.71
C PRO A 21 -6.30 -19.29 -1.97
N ARG A 22 -7.47 -18.72 -1.64
CA ARG A 22 -7.68 -17.28 -1.73
C ARG A 22 -6.74 -16.59 -0.76
N ALA A 23 -5.86 -15.74 -1.30
CA ALA A 23 -5.02 -14.86 -0.50
C ALA A 23 -5.87 -14.12 0.56
N PRO A 24 -5.43 -14.09 1.85
CA PRO A 24 -6.16 -13.42 2.90
C PRO A 24 -6.44 -11.95 2.55
N ARG A 25 -7.68 -11.49 2.72
CA ARG A 25 -8.13 -10.15 2.32
C ARG A 25 -7.37 -9.00 2.99
N TRP A 26 -6.70 -9.27 4.11
CA TRP A 26 -5.93 -8.30 4.90
C TRP A 26 -4.44 -8.20 4.50
N GLN A 27 -3.93 -9.11 3.66
CA GLN A 27 -2.53 -9.07 3.20
C GLN A 27 -2.06 -7.72 2.64
N PRO A 28 -2.83 -7.01 1.77
CA PRO A 28 -2.38 -5.71 1.27
C PRO A 28 -2.26 -4.65 2.37
N LEU A 29 -3.04 -4.76 3.44
CA LEU A 29 -2.93 -3.84 4.59
C LEU A 29 -1.67 -4.10 5.41
N GLY A 30 -1.19 -5.35 5.45
CA GLY A 30 0.04 -5.71 6.15
C GLY A 30 1.25 -4.95 5.65
N ALA A 31 1.33 -4.67 4.34
CA ALA A 31 2.40 -3.85 3.77
C ALA A 31 2.37 -2.41 4.29
N ALA A 32 1.19 -1.77 4.33
CA ALA A 32 1.05 -0.42 4.84
C ALA A 32 1.35 -0.33 6.34
N ILE A 33 0.88 -1.31 7.12
CA ILE A 33 1.19 -1.41 8.55
C ILE A 33 2.71 -1.57 8.76
N GLY A 34 3.36 -2.44 7.97
CA GLY A 34 4.82 -2.62 8.03
C GLY A 34 5.59 -1.33 7.75
N PHE A 35 5.23 -0.60 6.70
CA PHE A 35 5.83 0.71 6.42
C PHE A 35 5.54 1.75 7.50
N ALA A 36 4.33 1.76 8.07
CA ALA A 36 3.97 2.66 9.16
C ALA A 36 4.80 2.38 10.42
N LEU A 37 4.96 1.12 10.79
CA LEU A 37 5.81 0.72 11.93
C LEU A 37 7.28 1.07 11.69
N LEU A 38 7.79 0.84 10.47
CA LEU A 38 9.15 1.23 10.12
C LEU A 38 9.34 2.75 10.20
N TRP A 39 8.35 3.52 9.72
CA TRP A 39 8.37 4.98 9.84
C TRP A 39 8.41 5.43 11.30
N VAL A 40 7.57 4.83 12.16
CA VAL A 40 7.58 5.13 13.59
C VAL A 40 8.93 4.81 14.23
N LEU A 41 9.51 3.66 13.89
CA LEU A 41 10.83 3.25 14.41
C LEU A 41 11.94 4.23 13.98
N LEU A 42 11.94 4.64 12.71
CA LEU A 42 12.88 5.60 12.16
C LEU A 42 12.75 6.97 12.84
N ALA A 43 11.51 7.48 12.96
CA ALA A 43 11.25 8.75 13.63
C ALA A 43 11.63 8.73 15.12
N ALA A 44 11.45 7.59 15.80
CA ALA A 44 11.89 7.42 17.18
C ALA A 44 13.41 7.37 17.34
N HIS A 45 14.13 6.80 16.37
CA HIS A 45 15.60 6.67 16.44
C HIS A 45 16.31 7.98 16.06
N THR A 46 15.76 8.74 15.13
CA THR A 46 16.33 10.03 14.66
C THR A 46 15.23 11.10 14.56
N PRO A 47 14.79 11.69 15.69
CA PRO A 47 13.68 12.65 15.70
C PRO A 47 13.95 13.96 14.95
N SER A 48 15.24 14.28 14.73
CA SER A 48 15.68 15.45 13.98
C SER A 48 15.66 15.24 12.46
N THR A 49 15.38 14.03 11.98
CA THR A 49 15.36 13.70 10.56
C THR A 49 13.92 13.48 10.08
N THR A 50 13.49 14.28 9.11
CA THR A 50 12.16 14.16 8.51
C THR A 50 12.20 13.16 7.34
N TYR A 51 11.32 12.17 7.39
CA TYR A 51 11.21 11.14 6.34
C TYR A 51 10.08 11.45 5.36
N HIS A 52 10.29 12.43 4.48
CA HIS A 52 9.25 12.97 3.59
C HIS A 52 8.56 11.93 2.69
N LEU A 53 9.24 10.84 2.31
CA LEU A 53 8.63 9.84 1.43
C LEU A 53 7.79 8.80 2.17
N THR A 54 7.93 8.68 3.49
CA THR A 54 7.22 7.63 4.25
C THR A 54 5.70 7.79 4.28
N PRO A 55 5.09 8.97 4.46
CA PRO A 55 3.63 9.11 4.35
C PRO A 55 3.10 8.68 2.98
N LEU A 56 3.84 9.02 1.92
CA LEU A 56 3.52 8.65 0.53
C LEU A 56 3.57 7.13 0.35
N LEU A 57 4.62 6.47 0.83
CA LEU A 57 4.79 5.03 0.73
C LEU A 57 3.71 4.27 1.53
N VAL A 58 3.44 4.68 2.77
CA VAL A 58 2.39 4.10 3.61
C VAL A 58 1.02 4.19 2.94
N ALA A 59 0.69 5.36 2.37
CA ALA A 59 -0.59 5.59 1.70
C ALA A 59 -0.73 4.79 0.40
N ALA A 60 0.34 4.65 -0.38
CA ALA A 60 0.32 3.90 -1.64
C ALA A 60 0.34 2.37 -1.44
N ALA A 61 0.91 1.91 -0.32
CA ALA A 61 1.23 0.50 -0.09
C ALA A 61 0.08 -0.49 -0.29
N PRO A 62 -1.17 -0.27 0.19
CA PRO A 62 -2.22 -1.27 0.05
C PRO A 62 -2.61 -1.54 -1.41
N ALA A 63 -2.69 -0.47 -2.20
CA ALA A 63 -3.09 -0.55 -3.61
C ALA A 63 -1.99 -1.21 -4.45
N VAL A 64 -0.72 -0.87 -4.18
CA VAL A 64 0.44 -1.46 -4.84
C VAL A 64 0.61 -2.94 -4.45
N ALA A 65 0.56 -3.24 -3.15
CA ALA A 65 0.68 -4.61 -2.63
C ALA A 65 -0.43 -5.51 -3.18
N HIS A 66 -1.67 -5.02 -3.26
CA HIS A 66 -2.74 -5.78 -3.90
C HIS A 66 -2.40 -6.13 -5.35
N ARG A 67 -1.97 -5.14 -6.16
CA ARG A 67 -1.61 -5.38 -7.57
C ARG A 67 -0.47 -6.39 -7.69
N TRP A 68 0.55 -6.29 -6.84
CA TRP A 68 1.67 -7.24 -6.81
C TRP A 68 1.22 -8.66 -6.45
N LEU A 69 0.35 -8.81 -5.45
CA LEU A 69 -0.13 -10.11 -5.00
C LEU A 69 -1.11 -10.77 -5.98
N THR A 70 -1.93 -10.00 -6.69
CA THR A 70 -2.96 -10.54 -7.59
C THR A 70 -2.58 -10.52 -9.07
N GLY A 71 -1.50 -9.84 -9.46
CA GLY A 71 -1.06 -9.68 -10.85
C GLY A 71 -2.04 -8.92 -11.76
N ALA A 72 -3.14 -8.40 -11.21
CA ALA A 72 -4.27 -7.87 -11.97
C ALA A 72 -4.60 -6.42 -11.58
N ALA A 73 -5.14 -5.68 -12.54
CA ALA A 73 -5.69 -4.36 -12.29
C ALA A 73 -6.87 -4.42 -11.31
N VAL A 74 -6.96 -3.44 -10.43
CA VAL A 74 -7.98 -3.40 -9.39
C VAL A 74 -9.24 -2.71 -9.91
N ARG A 75 -10.40 -3.35 -9.71
CA ARG A 75 -11.71 -2.75 -10.04
C ARG A 75 -11.94 -1.47 -9.21
N SER A 76 -12.58 -0.48 -9.83
CA SER A 76 -12.78 0.88 -9.27
C SER A 76 -13.22 0.93 -7.78
N PRO A 77 -14.27 0.20 -7.32
CA PRO A 77 -14.70 0.27 -5.91
C PRO A 77 -13.66 -0.29 -4.94
N ARG A 78 -12.97 -1.37 -5.30
CA ARG A 78 -11.91 -1.96 -4.45
C ARG A 78 -10.67 -1.07 -4.41
N ALA A 79 -10.35 -0.41 -5.53
CA ALA A 79 -9.24 0.54 -5.58
C ALA A 79 -9.48 1.73 -4.66
N ILE A 80 -10.73 2.23 -4.57
CA ILE A 80 -11.11 3.29 -3.64
C ILE A 80 -10.96 2.83 -2.19
N GLY A 81 -11.45 1.62 -1.85
CA GLY A 81 -11.32 1.08 -0.50
C GLY A 81 -9.85 0.93 -0.05
N LEU A 82 -8.97 0.43 -0.93
CA LEU A 82 -7.54 0.30 -0.64
C LEU A 82 -6.84 1.64 -0.50
N ALA A 83 -7.18 2.60 -1.37
CA ALA A 83 -6.66 3.96 -1.29
C ALA A 83 -7.07 4.66 0.02
N ALA A 84 -8.36 4.56 0.39
CA ALA A 84 -8.87 5.11 1.64
C ALA A 84 -8.23 4.47 2.87
N ALA A 85 -8.02 3.15 2.85
CA ALA A 85 -7.34 2.45 3.94
C ALA A 85 -5.87 2.89 4.09
N GLY A 86 -5.14 3.03 2.98
CA GLY A 86 -3.76 3.54 3.01
C GLY A 86 -3.67 4.97 3.55
N LEU A 87 -4.56 5.85 3.07
CA LEU A 87 -4.66 7.22 3.57
C LEU A 87 -4.94 7.25 5.08
N ALA A 88 -5.91 6.46 5.54
CA ALA A 88 -6.25 6.40 6.97
C ALA A 88 -5.07 5.95 7.83
N ILE A 89 -4.32 4.92 7.40
CA ILE A 89 -3.12 4.45 8.11
C ILE A 89 -2.05 5.55 8.14
N ALA A 90 -1.80 6.24 7.03
CA ALA A 90 -0.84 7.33 6.97
C ALA A 90 -1.22 8.47 7.93
N LEU A 91 -2.50 8.91 7.92
CA LEU A 91 -2.99 9.96 8.80
C LEU A 91 -2.92 9.59 10.28
N VAL A 92 -3.30 8.36 10.64
CA VAL A 92 -3.18 7.86 12.02
C VAL A 92 -1.71 7.83 12.45
N THR A 93 -0.81 7.39 11.57
CA THR A 93 0.63 7.35 11.87
C THR A 93 1.19 8.76 12.07
N THR A 94 0.85 9.71 11.17
CA THR A 94 1.20 11.12 11.33
C THR A 94 0.68 11.66 12.67
N ALA A 95 -0.58 11.42 13.02
CA ALA A 95 -1.15 11.89 14.27
C ALA A 95 -0.41 11.35 15.51
N VAL A 96 -0.03 10.06 15.49
CA VAL A 96 0.77 9.44 16.56
C VAL A 96 2.16 10.09 16.66
N LEU A 97 2.83 10.32 15.53
CA LEU A 97 4.15 10.94 15.52
C LEU A 97 4.11 12.41 15.96
N THR A 98 3.11 13.17 15.53
CA THR A 98 2.87 14.55 15.98
C THR A 98 2.64 14.59 17.49
N TRP A 99 1.75 13.73 18.00
CA TRP A 99 1.45 13.69 19.44
C TRP A 99 2.67 13.32 20.29
N ARG A 100 3.59 12.53 19.74
CA ARG A 100 4.85 12.14 20.40
C ARG A 100 5.99 13.15 20.19
N GLY A 101 5.79 14.22 19.43
CA GLY A 101 6.84 15.18 19.10
C GLY A 101 7.96 14.60 18.24
N LEU A 102 7.68 13.54 17.48
CA LEU A 102 8.66 12.84 16.64
C LEU A 102 8.73 13.38 15.19
N LEU A 103 8.04 14.49 14.92
CA LEU A 103 8.08 15.23 13.65
C LEU A 103 8.73 16.61 13.85
N ALA A 104 9.87 16.63 14.55
CA ALA A 104 10.58 17.85 14.93
C ALA A 104 11.67 18.29 13.92
N GLY A 105 11.91 17.49 12.88
CA GLY A 105 12.84 17.87 11.81
C GLY A 105 12.26 18.95 10.89
N PRO A 106 13.08 19.57 10.02
CA PRO A 106 12.61 20.55 9.05
C PRO A 106 11.70 19.90 7.99
N ASP A 107 10.76 20.67 7.45
CA ASP A 107 9.99 20.27 6.26
C ASP A 107 10.84 20.39 4.96
N VAL A 108 10.35 19.91 3.80
CA VAL A 108 11.08 19.98 2.51
C VAL A 108 11.48 21.41 2.14
N THR A 109 10.70 22.40 2.56
CA THR A 109 10.94 23.82 2.30
C THR A 109 11.80 24.50 3.37
N GLY A 110 12.24 23.76 4.39
CA GLY A 110 12.99 24.29 5.53
C GLY A 110 12.15 25.07 6.54
N GLY A 111 10.82 24.97 6.47
CA GLY A 111 9.87 25.53 7.42
C GLY A 111 9.47 24.54 8.53
N ASP A 112 8.47 24.96 9.31
CA ASP A 112 8.02 24.27 10.53
C ASP A 112 6.69 23.50 10.34
N ASN A 113 6.22 23.28 9.10
CA ASN A 113 4.89 22.70 8.87
C ASN A 113 4.92 21.27 8.32
N VAL A 114 5.70 20.41 8.99
CA VAL A 114 5.89 18.99 8.65
C VAL A 114 4.58 18.21 8.61
N VAL A 115 3.60 18.57 9.45
CA VAL A 115 2.29 17.90 9.48
C VAL A 115 1.52 18.13 8.19
N ALA A 116 1.44 19.39 7.72
CA ALA A 116 0.78 19.70 6.45
C ALA A 116 1.49 19.01 5.29
N GLU A 117 2.82 18.98 5.29
CA GLU A 117 3.61 18.28 4.28
C GLU A 117 3.29 16.77 4.26
N ALA A 118 3.27 16.12 5.43
CA ALA A 118 2.96 14.70 5.56
C ALA A 118 1.55 14.37 5.06
N VAL A 119 0.56 15.24 5.33
CA VAL A 119 -0.80 15.10 4.81
C VAL A 119 -0.83 15.21 3.28
N LEU A 120 -0.16 16.21 2.72
CA LEU A 120 -0.08 16.38 1.26
C LEU A 120 0.59 15.17 0.59
N LEU A 121 1.67 14.66 1.17
CA LEU A 121 2.37 13.48 0.68
C LEU A 121 1.52 12.21 0.81
N ALA A 122 0.73 12.06 1.87
CA ALA A 122 -0.21 10.96 2.01
C ALA A 122 -1.31 11.01 0.94
N LEU A 123 -1.83 12.21 0.61
CA LEU A 123 -2.79 12.40 -0.48
C LEU A 123 -2.17 12.05 -1.84
N LEU A 124 -0.93 12.50 -2.10
CA LEU A 124 -0.19 12.13 -3.31
C LEU A 124 0.05 10.62 -3.40
N GLY A 125 0.45 9.97 -2.31
CA GLY A 125 0.63 8.52 -2.24
C GLY A 125 -0.66 7.76 -2.48
N THR A 126 -1.78 8.26 -1.95
CA THR A 126 -3.12 7.72 -2.19
C THR A 126 -3.48 7.78 -3.68
N ALA A 127 -3.28 8.94 -4.32
CA ALA A 127 -3.53 9.12 -5.75
C ALA A 127 -2.61 8.24 -6.61
N LEU A 128 -1.33 8.15 -6.25
CA LEU A 128 -0.34 7.32 -6.93
C LEU A 128 -0.68 5.83 -6.82
N GLY A 129 -0.98 5.34 -5.62
CA GLY A 129 -1.36 3.94 -5.39
C GLY A 129 -2.63 3.57 -6.16
N TRP A 130 -3.63 4.44 -6.14
CA TRP A 130 -4.86 4.29 -6.92
C TRP A 130 -4.61 4.22 -8.43
N TRP A 131 -3.77 5.11 -8.95
CA TRP A 131 -3.40 5.13 -10.37
C TRP A 131 -2.60 3.90 -10.78
N LEU A 132 -1.61 3.49 -9.98
CA LEU A 132 -0.79 2.29 -10.22
C LEU A 132 -1.64 1.02 -10.18
N ALA A 133 -2.57 0.91 -9.23
CA ALA A 133 -3.47 -0.23 -9.12
C ALA A 133 -4.42 -0.38 -10.31
N ARG A 134 -4.73 0.73 -11.01
CA ARG A 134 -5.61 0.75 -12.19
C ARG A 134 -4.89 0.51 -13.50
N ARG A 135 -3.58 0.79 -13.60
CA ARG A 135 -2.81 0.53 -14.81
C ARG A 135 -2.57 -0.98 -14.96
N GLY A 136 -3.37 -1.60 -15.83
CA GLY A 136 -3.15 -2.96 -16.30
C GLY A 136 -1.94 -3.05 -17.20
N SER A 137 -1.12 -4.09 -17.01
CA SER A 137 -0.15 -4.48 -18.04
C SER A 137 -0.94 -4.89 -19.27
N ARG A 138 -0.79 -4.16 -20.38
CA ARG A 138 -1.12 -4.73 -21.69
C ARG A 138 -0.21 -5.94 -21.81
N ALA A 139 -0.75 -7.14 -21.70
CA ALA A 139 0.00 -8.33 -22.07
C ALA A 139 0.40 -8.11 -23.54
N THR A 140 1.69 -7.95 -23.77
CA THR A 140 2.29 -8.15 -25.07
C THR A 140 1.98 -9.60 -25.43
N SER A 141 0.92 -9.79 -26.21
CA SER A 141 0.67 -11.00 -26.99
C SER A 141 1.85 -11.16 -27.94
N GLY A 142 2.80 -11.99 -27.55
CA GLY A 142 3.82 -12.57 -28.42
C GLY A 142 3.44 -14.00 -28.74
#